data_AF-A0AA35VQP5-F1
#
_entry.id   AF-A0AA35VQP5-F1
#
_cell.length_a   1.000
_cell.length_b   1.000
_cell.length_c   1.000
_cell.angle_alpha   90.00
_cell.angle_beta   90.00
_cell.angle_gamma   90.00
#
_symmetry.space_group_name_H-M   'P 1'
#
loop_
_entity.id
_entity.type
_entity.pdbx_description
1 polymer ?
#
loop_
_entity_poly.entity_id
_entity_poly.type
_entity_poly.pdbx_seq_one_letter_code
_entity_poly.pdbx_strand_id
1 'polypeptide(L)'
;EGDRLSDEDLYKFLADMRRPSSVLRRLRPITAQLKIDISPAPENPHYCLTPELLQVKLYPDSRVRPTREILEFPARDVYIPNTTYR
;
A
#
# COMPACT_ATOMS: atom_id res chain seq x y z
N GLU A 1 -11.82 -1.91 21.46
CA GLU A 1 -10.39 -1.97 21.06
C GLU A 1 -9.74 -3.37 21.16
N GLY A 2 -10.47 -4.44 21.52
CA GLY A 2 -9.87 -5.73 21.89
C GLY A 2 -9.66 -6.77 20.78
N ASP A 3 -9.67 -6.42 19.49
CA ASP A 3 -9.53 -7.41 18.40
C ASP A 3 -8.65 -6.91 17.24
N ARG A 4 -7.75 -5.97 17.55
CA ARG A 4 -6.82 -5.43 16.55
C ARG A 4 -5.68 -6.44 16.37
N LEU A 5 -5.70 -7.15 15.25
CA LEU A 5 -4.65 -8.08 14.87
C LEU A 5 -3.34 -7.32 14.63
N SER A 6 -2.23 -7.87 15.12
CA SER A 6 -0.89 -7.37 14.77
C SER A 6 -0.53 -7.79 13.34
N ASP A 7 0.46 -7.13 12.73
CA ASP A 7 0.96 -7.51 11.40
C ASP A 7 1.49 -8.95 11.37
N GLU A 8 2.08 -9.42 12.48
CA GLU A 8 2.53 -10.79 12.66
C GLU A 8 1.38 -11.80 12.70
N ASP A 9 0.27 -11.44 13.35
CA ASP A 9 -0.92 -12.28 13.37
C ASP A 9 -1.56 -12.35 11.99
N LEU A 10 -1.66 -11.21 11.29
CA LEU A 10 -2.13 -11.14 9.91
C LEU A 10 -1.27 -12.02 8.98
N TYR A 11 0.05 -11.97 9.11
CA TYR A 11 0.97 -12.79 8.32
C TYR A 11 0.74 -14.30 8.55
N LYS A 12 0.60 -14.72 9.81
CA LYS A 12 0.29 -16.13 10.14
C LYS A 12 -1.06 -16.56 9.57
N PHE A 13 -2.05 -15.67 9.60
CA PHE A 13 -3.37 -15.95 9.04
C PHE A 13 -3.35 -16.18 7.53
N LEU A 14 -2.56 -15.43 6.77
CA LEU A 14 -2.40 -15.65 5.32
C LEU A 14 -1.90 -17.06 5.00
N ALA A 15 -0.96 -17.58 5.78
CA ALA A 15 -0.47 -18.95 5.63
C ALA A 15 -1.56 -20.00 5.95
N ASP A 16 -2.36 -19.74 6.98
CA ASP A 16 -3.42 -20.64 7.42
C ASP A 16 -4.69 -20.57 6.58
N MET A 17 -4.93 -19.53 5.78
CA MET A 17 -6.13 -19.40 4.94
C MET A 17 -6.37 -20.59 4.01
N ARG A 18 -5.29 -21.27 3.57
CA ARG A 18 -5.38 -22.43 2.67
C ARG A 18 -5.71 -23.73 3.41
N ARG A 19 -5.63 -23.75 4.74
CA ARG A 19 -5.83 -24.95 5.56
C ARG A 19 -7.31 -25.19 5.84
N PRO A 20 -7.79 -26.45 5.76
CA PRO A 20 -9.18 -26.78 6.08
C PRO A 20 -9.60 -26.43 7.53
N SER A 21 -8.65 -26.39 8.46
CA SER A 21 -8.90 -26.12 9.88
C SER A 21 -8.79 -24.64 10.27
N SER A 22 -8.65 -23.72 9.30
CA SER A 22 -8.45 -22.31 9.60
C SER A 22 -9.62 -21.70 10.36
N VAL A 23 -9.33 -20.98 11.46
CA VAL A 23 -10.32 -20.19 12.22
C VAL A 23 -10.97 -19.12 11.33
N LEU A 24 -10.28 -18.68 10.27
CA LEU A 24 -10.76 -17.71 9.29
C LEU A 24 -11.98 -18.20 8.49
N ARG A 25 -12.26 -19.52 8.46
CA ARG A 25 -13.51 -20.04 7.87
C ARG A 25 -14.78 -19.51 8.53
N ARG A 26 -14.68 -19.01 9.76
CA ARG A 26 -15.80 -18.38 10.48
C ARG A 26 -16.06 -16.94 10.02
N LEU A 27 -15.13 -16.33 9.28
CA LEU A 27 -15.28 -14.98 8.75
C LEU A 27 -16.14 -15.00 7.48
N ARG A 28 -16.95 -13.95 7.29
CA ARG A 28 -17.68 -13.76 6.04
C ARG A 28 -16.75 -13.10 5.02
N PRO A 29 -16.55 -13.70 3.83
CA PRO A 29 -15.81 -13.04 2.76
C PRO A 29 -16.55 -11.77 2.33
N ILE A 30 -15.82 -10.67 2.20
CA ILE A 30 -16.32 -9.47 1.51
C ILE A 30 -15.91 -9.62 0.05
N THR A 31 -16.88 -9.68 -0.85
CA THR A 31 -16.62 -9.75 -2.28
C THR A 31 -16.12 -8.39 -2.76
N ALA A 32 -14.83 -8.32 -3.08
CA ALA A 32 -14.19 -7.18 -3.71
C ALA A 32 -13.23 -7.67 -4.80
N GLN A 33 -13.07 -6.87 -5.85
CA GLN A 33 -12.05 -7.11 -6.86
C GLN A 33 -10.86 -6.19 -6.57
N LEU A 34 -9.74 -6.78 -6.15
CA LEU A 34 -8.47 -6.08 -6.07
C LEU A 34 -7.70 -6.30 -7.39
N LYS A 35 -7.48 -5.23 -8.15
CA LYS A 35 -6.63 -5.26 -9.34
C LYS A 35 -5.31 -4.58 -9.00
N ILE A 36 -4.21 -5.31 -9.11
CA ILE A 36 -2.85 -4.78 -9.00
C ILE A 36 -2.28 -4.78 -10.41
N ASP A 37 -2.03 -3.59 -10.95
CA ASP A 37 -1.30 -3.43 -12.21
C ASP A 37 0.17 -3.15 -11.88
N ILE A 38 1.07 -4.00 -12.35
CA ILE A 38 2.53 -3.85 -12.16
C ILE A 38 3.12 -3.41 -13.49
N SER A 39 3.75 -2.25 -13.50
CA SER A 39 4.51 -1.73 -14.64
C SER A 39 5.88 -1.26 -14.16
N PRO A 40 6.88 -1.17 -15.06
CA PRO A 40 8.12 -0.45 -14.75
C PRO A 40 7.82 0.95 -14.24
N ALA A 41 8.60 1.42 -13.27
CA ALA A 41 8.46 2.78 -12.76
C ALA A 41 8.83 3.78 -13.87
N PRO A 42 8.00 4.79 -14.15
CA PRO A 42 8.38 5.87 -15.05
C PRO A 42 9.53 6.67 -14.43
N GLU A 43 10.42 7.21 -15.28
CA GLU A 43 11.57 8.01 -14.83
C GLU A 43 11.13 9.23 -14.02
N ASN A 44 9.99 9.84 -14.41
CA ASN A 44 9.35 10.93 -13.68
C ASN A 44 7.85 10.64 -13.53
N PRO A 45 7.38 10.16 -12.37
CA PRO A 45 5.96 9.99 -12.13
C PRO A 45 5.24 11.35 -12.19
N HIS A 46 4.10 11.38 -12.89
CA HIS A 46 3.25 12.56 -12.93
C HIS A 46 2.19 12.51 -11.82
N TYR A 47 1.65 13.68 -11.47
CA TYR A 47 0.54 13.81 -10.51
C TYR A 47 0.87 13.22 -9.14
N CYS A 48 2.09 13.50 -8.65
CA CYS A 48 2.57 12.98 -7.38
C CYS A 48 1.83 13.59 -6.18
N LEU A 49 1.57 12.75 -5.19
CA LEU A 49 1.08 13.14 -3.88
C LEU A 49 2.15 12.92 -2.81
N THR A 50 2.19 13.82 -1.82
CA THR A 50 2.93 13.64 -0.57
C THR A 50 2.40 12.44 0.22
N PRO A 51 3.12 11.92 1.25
CA PRO A 51 2.61 10.85 2.09
C PRO A 51 1.31 11.24 2.81
N GLU A 52 1.11 12.53 3.06
CA GLU A 52 -0.10 13.18 3.62
C GLU A 52 -1.18 13.48 2.57
N LEU A 53 -1.03 12.99 1.34
CA LEU A 53 -1.97 13.16 0.22
C LEU A 53 -2.10 14.60 -0.30
N LEU A 54 -1.06 15.42 -0.15
CA LEU A 54 -1.02 16.77 -0.73
C LEU A 54 -0.40 16.77 -2.13
N GLN A 55 -0.83 17.67 -3.00
CA GLN A 55 -0.27 17.77 -4.36
C GLN A 55 1.14 18.37 -4.32
N VAL A 56 2.11 17.69 -4.94
CA VAL A 56 3.48 18.22 -5.09
C VAL A 56 3.50 19.37 -6.12
N LYS A 57 2.73 19.20 -7.21
CA LYS A 57 2.50 20.22 -8.24
C LYS A 57 1.00 20.23 -8.55
N LEU A 58 0.46 21.42 -8.83
CA LEU A 58 -0.95 21.56 -9.21
C LEU A 58 -1.25 20.71 -10.45
N TYR A 59 -2.36 19.97 -10.41
CA TYR A 59 -2.75 19.15 -11.55
C TYR A 59 -3.41 20.03 -12.62
N PRO A 60 -3.02 19.89 -13.91
CA PRO A 60 -3.68 20.58 -15.01
C PRO A 60 -5.14 20.13 -15.20
N ASP A 61 -5.49 18.91 -14.77
CA ASP A 61 -6.86 18.40 -14.73
C ASP A 61 -7.10 17.62 -13.41
N SER A 62 -8.30 17.78 -12.85
CA SER A 62 -8.77 17.07 -11.65
C SER A 62 -9.09 15.59 -11.87
N ARG A 63 -9.26 15.15 -13.13
CA ARG A 63 -9.67 13.78 -13.48
C ARG A 63 -8.50 12.81 -13.63
N VAL A 64 -7.27 13.28 -13.45
CA VAL A 64 -6.09 12.45 -13.67
C VAL A 64 -5.86 11.53 -12.46
N ARG A 65 -5.42 10.30 -12.73
CA ARG A 65 -5.11 9.33 -11.66
C ARG A 65 -3.87 9.82 -10.90
N PRO A 66 -3.98 10.09 -9.58
CA PRO A 66 -2.83 10.51 -8.80
C PRO A 66 -1.87 9.34 -8.58
N THR A 67 -0.58 9.67 -8.47
CA THR A 67 0.47 8.73 -8.07
C THR A 67 0.84 9.04 -6.63
N ARG A 68 0.53 8.13 -5.69
CA ARG A 68 1.07 8.24 -4.34
C ARG A 68 2.46 7.64 -4.34
N GLU A 69 3.47 8.46 -4.09
CA GLU A 69 4.80 7.95 -3.81
C GLU A 69 4.78 7.38 -2.39
N ILE A 70 5.13 6.10 -2.26
CA ILE A 70 5.34 5.47 -0.97
C ILE A 70 6.84 5.48 -0.77
N LEU A 71 7.29 6.02 0.37
CA LEU A 71 8.70 6.00 0.73
C LEU A 71 9.24 4.57 0.54
N GLU A 72 10.38 4.44 -0.11
CA GLU A 72 11.05 3.15 -0.21
C GLU A 72 11.19 2.57 1.20
N PHE A 73 10.63 1.38 1.43
CA PHE A 73 10.90 0.63 2.66
C PHE A 73 12.34 0.15 2.52
N PRO A 74 13.29 0.78 3.21
CA PRO A 74 14.64 0.45 2.94
C PRO A 74 14.96 -0.88 3.62
N ALA A 75 15.63 -1.78 2.90
CA ALA A 75 16.05 -3.07 3.47
C ALA A 75 17.13 -2.90 4.57
N ARG A 76 17.64 -1.68 4.77
CA ARG A 76 18.64 -1.26 5.77
C ARG A 76 18.27 0.13 6.26
N ASP A 77 18.68 0.50 7.47
CA ASP A 77 18.42 1.85 8.00
C ASP A 77 18.92 2.92 7.02
N VAL A 78 17.99 3.71 6.49
CA VAL A 78 18.31 4.86 5.64
C VAL A 78 18.59 6.03 6.57
N TYR A 79 19.87 6.34 6.74
CA TYR A 79 20.33 7.48 7.53
C TYR A 79 20.00 8.84 6.88
N ILE A 80 19.54 8.86 5.63
CA ILE A 80 19.09 10.07 4.92
C ILE A 80 17.80 9.73 4.16
N PRO A 81 16.61 9.88 4.78
CA PRO A 81 15.36 9.71 4.05
C PRO A 81 15.32 10.69 2.87
N ASN A 82 14.91 10.22 1.70
CA ASN A 82 14.54 11.11 0.60
C ASN A 82 13.27 11.86 1.03
N THR A 83 13.44 13.01 1.68
CA THR A 83 12.34 13.88 2.12
C THR A 83 11.91 14.88 1.05
N THR A 84 12.66 14.97 -0.04
CA THR A 84 12.35 15.81 -1.20
C THR A 84 11.77 14.97 -2.32
N TYR A 85 10.53 15.26 -2.68
CA TYR A 85 9.86 14.77 -3.89
C TYR A 85 10.66 15.17 -5.13
N ARG A 86 10.91 14.21 -6.04
CA ARG A 86 11.53 14.47 -7.36
C ARG A 86 10.54 15.15 -8.32
#